data_AF-A0A540KTL1-F1
#
_entry.id   AF-A0A540KTL1-F1
#
_cell.length_a   1.000
_cell.length_b   1.000
_cell.length_c   1.000
_cell.angle_alpha   90.00
_cell.angle_beta   90.00
_cell.angle_gamma   90.00
#
_symmetry.space_group_name_H-M   'P 1'
#
loop_
_entity.id
_entity.type
_entity.pdbx_description
1 polymer ?
#
loop_
_entity_poly.entity_id
_entity_poly.type
_entity_poly.pdbx_seq_one_letter_code
_entity_poly.pdbx_strand_id
1 'polypeptide(L)'
;MKQFLPINFESSEAGKGCVLLVQGNYYECGGIAVGLCLSHKIADAAALSTFIRSWAATGSGIGDERVVIPLYNSVAMATPKDISVDPPAVEMIPHKSVTKSLPA
;
A
#
# COMPACT_ATOMS: atom_id res chain seq x y z
N MET A 1 0.48 13.51 -12.50
CA MET A 1 0.48 12.71 -11.25
C MET A 1 1.59 11.65 -11.16
N LYS A 2 2.03 11.02 -12.27
CA LYS A 2 3.06 9.96 -12.24
C LYS A 2 4.43 10.39 -11.65
N GLN A 3 4.73 11.68 -11.62
CA GLN A 3 6.01 12.20 -11.09
C GLN A 3 6.16 12.08 -9.57
N PHE A 4 5.07 11.87 -8.82
CA PHE A 4 5.09 11.85 -7.35
C PHE A 4 4.96 10.46 -6.74
N LEU A 5 4.88 9.42 -7.58
CA LEU A 5 4.74 8.05 -7.12
C LEU A 5 6.06 7.30 -7.26
N PRO A 6 6.55 6.66 -6.19
CA PRO A 6 7.74 5.81 -6.22
C PRO A 6 7.70 4.68 -7.24
N ILE A 7 6.50 4.30 -7.68
CA ILE A 7 6.29 3.26 -8.68
C ILE A 7 5.68 3.85 -9.95
N ASN A 8 6.20 3.42 -11.09
CA ASN A 8 5.45 3.46 -12.33
C ASN A 8 4.55 2.23 -12.35
N PHE A 9 3.23 2.41 -12.17
CA PHE A 9 2.26 1.30 -12.10
C PHE A 9 2.25 0.42 -13.37
N GLU A 10 2.76 0.95 -14.49
CA GLU A 10 2.91 0.24 -15.77
C GLU A 10 4.19 -0.61 -15.84
N SER A 11 5.05 -0.56 -14.82
CA SER A 11 6.32 -1.28 -14.80
C SER A 11 6.17 -2.66 -14.17
N SER A 12 6.76 -3.68 -14.81
CA SER A 12 6.93 -5.04 -14.27
C SER A 12 7.53 -5.07 -12.85
N GLU A 13 8.30 -4.03 -12.50
CA GLU A 13 8.94 -3.89 -11.19
C GLU A 13 7.96 -3.54 -10.05
N ALA A 14 6.74 -3.08 -10.37
CA ALA A 14 5.70 -2.69 -9.39
C ALA A 14 5.22 -3.87 -8.52
N GLY A 15 5.62 -5.11 -8.83
CA GLY A 15 5.30 -6.31 -8.07
C GLY A 15 6.48 -7.02 -7.41
N LYS A 16 7.72 -6.51 -7.51
CA LYS A 16 8.92 -7.21 -7.00
C LYS A 16 9.07 -7.10 -5.48
N GLY A 17 8.23 -7.80 -4.72
CA GLY A 17 8.45 -8.16 -3.32
C GLY A 17 8.70 -7.01 -2.33
N CYS A 18 8.62 -5.76 -2.75
CA CYS A 18 8.90 -4.60 -1.94
C CYS A 18 7.66 -4.27 -1.13
N VAL A 19 7.83 -4.17 0.19
CA VAL A 19 6.74 -3.87 1.11
C VAL A 19 6.39 -2.39 1.09
N LEU A 20 7.39 -1.51 1.01
CA LEU A 20 7.25 -0.07 1.03
C LEU A 20 8.29 0.58 0.10
N LEU A 21 7.83 1.48 -0.77
CA LEU A 21 8.69 2.39 -1.53
C LEU A 21 8.45 3.83 -1.08
N VAL A 22 9.52 4.63 -1.07
CA VAL A 22 9.51 6.05 -0.67
C VAL A 22 10.26 6.86 -1.71
N GLN A 23 9.69 8.01 -2.11
CA GLN A 23 10.31 8.94 -3.05
C GLN A 23 10.24 10.36 -2.49
N GLY A 24 11.37 11.04 -2.38
CA GLY A 24 11.44 12.47 -2.09
C GLY A 24 11.64 13.28 -3.36
N ASN A 25 10.86 14.35 -3.53
CA ASN A 25 10.97 15.30 -4.64
C ASN A 25 11.19 16.69 -4.06
N TYR A 26 12.31 17.32 -4.40
CA TYR A 26 12.66 18.68 -3.99
C TYR A 26 12.30 19.65 -5.10
N TYR A 27 11.78 20.82 -4.73
CA TYR A 27 11.43 21.87 -5.67
C TYR A 27 12.29 23.12 -5.45
N GLU A 28 12.48 23.91 -6.50
CA GLU A 28 13.27 25.15 -6.45
C GLU A 28 12.72 26.17 -5.43
N CYS A 29 11.42 26.11 -5.12
CA CYS A 29 10.82 26.93 -4.06
C CYS A 29 11.21 26.49 -2.63
N GLY A 30 12.06 25.49 -2.47
CA GLY A 30 12.46 24.92 -1.18
C GLY A 30 11.48 23.92 -0.59
N GLY A 31 10.36 23.67 -1.26
CA GLY A 31 9.38 22.64 -0.85
C GLY A 31 9.87 21.22 -1.10
N ILE A 32 9.29 20.26 -0.38
CA ILE A 32 9.52 18.82 -0.56
C ILE A 32 8.17 18.10 -0.68
N ALA A 33 8.02 17.22 -1.66
CA ALA A 33 6.93 16.25 -1.74
C ALA A 33 7.47 14.84 -1.50
N VAL A 34 6.84 14.12 -0.58
CA VAL A 34 7.17 12.73 -0.27
C VAL A 34 6.05 11.83 -0.76
N GLY A 35 6.36 10.94 -1.70
CA GLY A 35 5.46 9.89 -2.17
C GLY A 35 5.76 8.56 -1.48
N LEU A 36 4.70 7.82 -1.12
CA LEU A 36 4.80 6.47 -0.54
C LEU A 36 3.95 5.47 -1.32
N CYS A 37 4.47 4.25 -1.49
CA CYS A 37 3.71 3.10 -2.01
C CYS A 37 3.90 1.92 -1.07
N LEU A 38 2.83 1.50 -0.39
CA LEU A 38 2.81 0.37 0.53
C LEU A 38 2.03 -0.79 -0.07
N SER A 39 2.54 -2.00 0.08
CA SER A 39 1.82 -3.20 -0.33
C SER A 39 0.57 -3.39 0.54
N HIS A 40 -0.61 -3.31 -0.07
CA HIS A 40 -1.89 -3.56 0.61
C HIS A 40 -1.99 -5.00 1.17
N LYS A 41 -1.09 -5.91 0.76
CA LYS A 41 -1.03 -7.28 1.30
C LYS A 41 -0.68 -7.33 2.79
N ILE A 42 0.02 -6.31 3.31
CA ILE A 42 0.54 -6.33 4.68
C ILE A 42 -0.04 -5.23 5.59
N ALA A 43 -0.76 -4.26 5.01
CA ALA A 43 -1.26 -3.10 5.74
C ALA A 43 -2.36 -2.38 4.94
N ASP A 44 -3.32 -1.81 5.65
CA ASP A 44 -4.38 -0.95 5.10
C ASP A 44 -4.01 0.54 5.22
N ALA A 45 -4.94 1.41 4.84
CA ALA A 45 -4.75 2.86 4.91
C ALA A 45 -4.56 3.40 6.35
N ALA A 46 -5.17 2.75 7.36
CA ALA A 46 -5.03 3.16 8.76
C ALA A 46 -3.64 2.80 9.30
N ALA A 47 -3.14 1.61 8.95
CA ALA A 47 -1.78 1.17 9.25
C ALA A 47 -0.75 2.08 8.56
N LEU A 48 -0.94 2.43 7.28
CA LEU A 48 -0.08 3.38 6.58
C LEU A 48 -0.07 4.77 7.26
N SER A 49 -1.24 5.26 7.67
CA SER A 49 -1.36 6.56 8.37
C SER A 49 -0.61 6.55 9.71
N THR A 50 -0.70 5.44 10.44
CA THR A 50 0.03 5.24 11.69
C THR A 50 1.54 5.21 11.45
N PHE A 51 1.99 4.48 10.43
CA PHE A 51 3.39 4.44 10.00
C PHE A 51 3.93 5.85 9.68
N ILE A 52 3.21 6.65 8.89
CA ILE A 52 3.63 8.01 8.52
C ILE A 52 3.79 8.89 9.76
N ARG A 53 2.84 8.81 10.72
CA ARG A 53 2.92 9.58 11.96
C ARG A 53 4.13 9.19 12.79
N SER A 54 4.35 7.89 13.00
CA SER A 54 5.51 7.39 13.75
C SER A 54 6.82 7.74 13.05
N TRP A 55 6.88 7.63 11.72
CA TRP A 55 8.05 8.01 10.93
C TRP A 55 8.38 9.50 11.07
N ALA A 56 7.38 10.38 10.97
CA ALA A 56 7.55 11.82 11.13
C ALA A 56 8.00 12.20 12.55
N ALA A 57 7.38 11.61 13.58
CA ALA A 57 7.77 11.85 14.97
C ALA A 57 9.22 11.41 15.23
N THR A 58 9.59 10.21 14.76
CA THR A 58 10.96 9.68 14.87
C THR A 58 11.98 10.58 14.17
N GLY A 59 11.68 11.01 12.93
CA GLY A 59 12.58 11.85 12.14
C GLY A 59 12.72 13.29 12.67
N SER A 60 11.72 13.78 13.40
CA SER A 60 11.74 15.14 13.96
C SER A 60 12.55 15.25 15.26
N GLY A 61 12.97 14.12 15.87
CA GLY A 61 13.64 14.11 17.18
C GLY A 61 12.75 14.55 18.34
N ILE A 62 11.48 14.87 18.08
CA ILE A 62 10.46 15.11 19.09
C ILE A 62 10.02 13.72 19.56
N GLY A 63 10.51 13.33 20.74
CA GLY A 63 10.05 12.13 21.40
C GLY A 63 8.55 12.23 21.65
N ASP A 64 7.76 11.53 20.85
CA ASP A 64 6.33 11.36 21.09
C ASP A 64 6.13 10.01 21.79
N GLU A 65 5.54 10.01 22.99
CA GLU A 65 5.20 8.80 23.73
C GLU A 65 4.24 7.88 22.94
N ARG A 66 3.59 8.41 21.89
CA ARG A 66 2.72 7.68 20.98
C ARG A 66 3.46 7.06 19.79
N VAL A 67 4.78 7.19 19.70
CA VAL A 67 5.57 6.44 18.72
C VAL A 67 5.43 4.97 19.06
N VAL A 68 4.58 4.29 18.29
CA VAL A 68 4.52 2.84 18.30
C VAL A 68 5.84 2.36 17.70
N ILE A 69 6.76 1.92 18.56
CA ILE A 69 7.94 1.19 18.13
C ILE A 69 7.44 -0.14 17.57
N PRO A 70 7.61 -0.42 16.27
CA PRO A 70 7.19 -1.69 15.72
C PRO A 70 8.04 -2.77 16.39
N LEU A 71 7.42 -3.55 17.29
CA LEU A 71 8.07 -4.68 17.93
C LEU A 71 8.20 -5.78 16.88
N TYR A 72 9.37 -5.87 16.23
CA TYR A 72 9.69 -6.99 15.35
C TYR A 72 10.05 -8.21 16.21
N ASN A 73 9.05 -8.81 16.86
CA ASN A 73 9.21 -10.13 17.44
C ASN A 73 9.33 -11.11 16.27
N SER A 74 10.57 -11.40 15.89
CA SER A 74 10.98 -12.43 14.93
C SER A 74 10.72 -13.86 15.44
N VAL A 75 9.71 -14.06 16.28
CA VAL A 75 9.23 -15.40 16.59
C VAL A 75 8.56 -15.89 15.32
N ALA A 76 9.30 -16.75 14.61
CA ALA A 76 8.94 -17.35 13.35
C ALA A 76 7.43 -17.64 13.30
N MET A 77 6.69 -16.85 12.51
CA MET A 77 5.43 -17.34 11.96
C MET A 77 5.81 -18.50 11.06
N ALA A 78 5.94 -19.68 11.67
CA ALA A 78 5.89 -20.93 10.94
C ALA A 78 4.63 -20.83 10.08
N THR A 79 4.83 -20.87 8.77
CA THR A 79 3.73 -20.84 7.81
C THR A 79 2.78 -21.99 8.16
N PRO A 80 1.46 -21.76 8.26
CA PRO A 80 0.53 -22.86 8.07
C PRO A 80 0.83 -23.43 6.68
N LYS A 81 1.42 -24.62 6.64
CA LYS A 81 1.64 -25.34 5.39
C LYS A 81 0.26 -25.71 4.83
N ASP A 82 0.02 -25.28 3.59
CA ASP A 82 -1.05 -25.65 2.67
C ASP A 82 -2.49 -25.63 3.21
N ILE A 83 -3.21 -24.54 2.91
CA ILE A 83 -4.65 -24.66 2.65
C ILE A 83 -4.78 -24.76 1.14
N SER A 84 -4.87 -26.00 0.64
CA SER A 84 -5.36 -26.28 -0.71
C SER A 84 -6.82 -25.84 -0.76
N VAL A 85 -7.05 -24.59 -1.14
CA VAL A 85 -8.39 -24.13 -1.52
C VAL A 85 -8.54 -24.48 -2.98
N ASP A 86 -9.23 -25.59 -3.26
CA ASP A 86 -9.79 -25.78 -4.60
C ASP A 86 -10.69 -24.57 -4.89
N PRO A 87 -10.47 -23.83 -5.99
CA PRO A 87 -11.36 -22.74 -6.34
C PRO A 87 -12.76 -23.32 -6.54
N PRO A 88 -13.81 -22.76 -5.91
CA PRO A 88 -15.16 -23.20 -6.20
C PRO A 88 -15.42 -22.95 -7.68
N ALA A 89 -16.01 -23.93 -8.38
CA ALA A 89 -16.47 -23.75 -9.74
C ALA A 89 -17.47 -22.59 -9.77
N VAL A 90 -17.04 -21.45 -10.29
CA VAL A 90 -17.93 -20.31 -10.57
C VAL A 90 -18.74 -20.70 -11.80
N GLU A 91 -19.95 -21.20 -11.59
CA GLU A 91 -20.96 -21.19 -12.64
C GLU A 91 -21.36 -19.74 -12.92
N MET A 92 -20.95 -19.26 -14.08
CA MET A 92 -21.29 -17.94 -14.59
C MET A 92 -22.75 -17.94 -15.05
N ILE A 93 -23.67 -17.57 -14.16
CA ILE A 93 -25.07 -17.32 -14.56
C ILE A 93 -25.10 -16.02 -15.37
N PRO A 94 -25.52 -16.03 -16.65
CA PRO A 94 -25.57 -14.82 -17.47
C PRO A 94 -26.68 -13.91 -16.95
N HIS A 95 -26.32 -12.77 -16.35
CA HIS A 95 -27.28 -11.73 -16.03
C HIS A 95 -27.47 -10.81 -17.23
N LYS A 96 -28.69 -10.76 -17.77
CA LYS A 96 -29.06 -9.87 -18.88
C LYS A 96 -29.23 -8.45 -18.36
N SER A 97 -28.19 -7.62 -18.45
CA SER A 97 -28.29 -6.19 -18.20
C SER A 97 -28.80 -5.46 -19.45
N VAL A 98 -29.84 -4.63 -19.29
CA VAL A 98 -30.33 -3.72 -20.33
C VAL A 98 -30.04 -2.30 -19.89
N THR A 99 -29.13 -1.62 -20.60
CA THR A 99 -28.87 -0.19 -20.43
C THR A 99 -29.69 0.58 -21.47
N LYS A 100 -30.62 1.44 -21.01
CA LYS A 100 -31.31 2.39 -21.88
C LYS A 100 -30.59 3.74 -21.84
N SER A 101 -30.11 4.21 -22.98
CA SER A 101 -29.66 5.60 -23.15
C SER A 101 -30.82 6.48 -23.60
N LEU A 102 -30.87 7.72 -23.11
CA LEU A 102 -31.79 8.75 -23.59
C LEU A 102 -31.16 9.49 -24.78
N PRO A 103 -31.93 9.84 -25.82
CA PRO A 103 -31.43 10.62 -26.95
C PRO A 103 -31.16 12.08 -26.54
N ALA A 104 -30.16 12.67 -27.20
CA ALA A 104 -29.68 14.03 -27.02
C ALA A 104 -30.68 15.10 -27.51
#